data_AF-A0A938VSN8-F1
#
_entry.id   AF-A0A938VSN8-F1
#
_cell.length_a   1.000
_cell.length_b   1.000
_cell.length_c   1.000
_cell.angle_alpha   90.00
_cell.angle_beta   90.00
_cell.angle_gamma   90.00
#
_symmetry.space_group_name_H-M   'P 1'
#
loop_
_entity.id
_entity.type
_entity.pdbx_description
1 polymer ?
#
loop_
_entity_poly.entity_id
_entity_poly.type
_entity_poly.pdbx_seq_one_letter_code
_entity_poly.pdbx_strand_id
1 'polypeptide(L)' 'FHALLAGAGLKVERSADTVAEQDFDAWCARTRTHASVIEDLWILFTTSAAVRAAFHVHEAMEQRRFAWPVVVIAGVAP' A
#
# COMPACT_ATOMS: atom_id res chain seq x y z
N PHE A 1 -8.09 -16.55 -2.10
CA PHE A 1 -6.67 -16.22 -1.82
C PHE A 1 -5.88 -17.46 -1.37
N HIS A 2 -6.18 -18.09 -0.22
CA HIS A 2 -5.44 -19.29 0.24
C HIS A 2 -5.47 -20.46 -0.76
N ALA A 3 -6.58 -20.69 -1.46
CA ALA A 3 -6.67 -21.71 -2.51
C ALA A 3 -5.73 -21.45 -3.70
N LEU A 4 -5.49 -20.17 -4.04
CA LEU A 4 -4.55 -19.77 -5.09
C LEU A 4 -3.09 -20.05 -4.68
N LEU A 5 -2.75 -19.80 -3.41
CA LEU A 5 -1.41 -20.07 -2.87
C LEU A 5 -1.14 -21.57 -2.73
N ALA A 6 -2.14 -22.33 -2.26
CA ALA A 6 -2.06 -23.79 -2.21
C ALA A 6 -1.87 -24.39 -3.62
N GLY A 7 -2.55 -23.84 -4.63
CA GLY A 7 -2.35 -24.22 -6.04
C GLY A 7 -0.95 -23.91 -6.59
N ALA A 8 -0.23 -22.97 -5.97
CA ALA A 8 1.17 -22.65 -6.28
C ALA A 8 2.19 -23.45 -5.44
N GLY A 9 1.75 -24.44 -4.65
CA GLY A 9 2.62 -25.25 -3.81
C GLY A 9 3.06 -24.57 -2.50
N LEU A 10 2.42 -23.46 -2.11
CA LEU A 10 2.73 -22.73 -0.89
C LEU A 10 1.75 -23.10 0.23
N LYS A 11 2.27 -23.45 1.41
CA LYS A 11 1.47 -23.64 2.61
C LYS A 11 1.45 -22.36 3.44
N VAL A 12 0.25 -21.78 3.62
CA VAL A 12 0.04 -20.61 4.49
C VAL A 12 0.04 -21.06 5.95
N GLU A 13 0.97 -20.54 6.76
CA GLU A 13 1.04 -20.87 8.19
C GLU A 13 0.41 -19.77 9.07
N ARG A 14 0.59 -18.51 8.66
CA ARG A 14 0.07 -17.36 9.38
C ARG A 14 -0.30 -16.25 8.41
N SER A 15 -1.44 -15.63 8.67
CA SER A 15 -1.84 -14.35 8.08
C SER A 15 -1.92 -13.30 9.18
N ALA A 16 -1.49 -12.09 8.87
CA ALA A 16 -1.70 -10.94 9.75
C ALA A 16 -2.19 -9.76 8.90
N ASP A 17 -3.27 -9.14 9.36
CA ASP A 17 -3.70 -7.85 8.85
C ASP A 17 -2.76 -6.79 9.42
N THR A 18 -2.17 -6.02 8.53
CA THR A 18 -1.30 -4.90 8.91
C THR A 18 -1.55 -3.72 7.98
N VAL A 19 -0.95 -2.59 8.31
CA VAL A 19 -1.04 -1.37 7.53
C VAL A 19 0.34 -1.10 6.96
N ALA A 20 0.46 -1.07 5.63
CA ALA A 20 1.72 -0.80 4.96
C ALA A 20 1.86 0.71 4.76
N GLU A 21 2.66 1.34 5.60
CA GLU A 21 2.98 2.76 5.50
C GLU A 21 4.03 3.01 4.43
N GLN A 22 3.80 4.01 3.57
CA GLN A 22 4.68 4.37 2.47
C GLN A 22 4.89 5.88 2.39
N ASP A 23 6.10 6.26 1.99
CA ASP A 23 6.39 7.60 1.51
C ASP A 23 5.83 7.77 0.09
N PHE A 24 5.08 8.85 -0.12
CA PHE A 24 4.36 9.10 -1.36
C PHE A 24 5.30 9.34 -2.54
N ASP A 25 6.35 10.13 -2.34
CA ASP A 25 7.28 10.48 -3.41
C ASP A 25 8.13 9.27 -3.80
N ALA A 26 8.58 8.48 -2.82
CA ALA A 26 9.26 7.21 -3.06
C ALA A 26 8.37 6.17 -3.75
N TRP A 27 7.07 6.13 -3.40
CA TRP A 27 6.09 5.28 -4.10
C TRP A 27 5.93 5.71 -5.56
N CYS A 28 5.73 7.01 -5.83
CA CYS A 28 5.63 7.57 -7.18
C CYS A 28 6.87 7.27 -8.03
N ALA A 29 8.07 7.39 -7.47
CA ALA A 29 9.32 7.05 -8.14
C ALA A 29 9.37 5.57 -8.53
N ARG A 30 8.98 4.67 -7.62
CA ARG A 30 8.99 3.23 -7.85
C ARG A 30 7.95 2.79 -8.88
N THR A 31 6.77 3.40 -8.89
CA THR A 31 5.71 3.12 -9.87
C THR A 31 5.89 3.87 -11.18
N ARG A 32 6.92 4.73 -11.28
CA ARG A 32 7.17 5.60 -12.44
C ARG A 32 5.99 6.50 -12.75
N THR A 33 5.33 7.00 -11.71
CA THR A 33 4.25 7.99 -11.85
C THR A 33 4.80 9.21 -12.57
N HIS A 34 4.08 9.68 -13.59
CA HIS A 34 4.54 10.80 -14.40
C HIS A 34 4.59 12.08 -13.57
N ALA A 35 5.68 12.86 -13.68
CA ALA A 35 5.91 14.04 -12.85
C ALA A 35 4.74 15.05 -12.89
N SER A 36 4.08 15.18 -14.04
CA SER A 36 2.95 16.11 -14.21
C SER A 36 1.69 15.75 -13.42
N VAL A 37 1.55 14.52 -12.93
CA VAL A 37 0.35 14.08 -12.19
C VAL A 37 0.60 13.84 -10.71
N ILE A 38 1.84 13.96 -10.24
CA ILE A 38 2.20 13.67 -8.84
C ILE A 38 1.44 14.59 -7.88
N GLU A 39 1.41 15.89 -8.15
CA GLU A 39 0.71 16.86 -7.30
C GLU A 39 -0.80 16.68 -7.35
N ASP A 40 -1.38 16.48 -8.54
CA ASP A 40 -2.82 16.23 -8.67
C ASP A 40 -3.25 14.96 -7.92
N LEU A 41 -2.39 13.93 -7.94
CA LEU A 41 -2.62 12.70 -7.20
C LEU A 41 -2.52 12.91 -5.69
N TRP A 42 -1.57 13.72 -5.22
CA TRP A 42 -1.50 14.09 -3.81
C TRP A 42 -2.73 14.88 -3.35
N ILE A 43 -3.18 15.83 -4.18
CA ILE A 43 -4.42 16.57 -3.94
C ILE A 43 -5.60 15.60 -3.88
N LEU A 44 -5.68 14.59 -4.74
CA LEU A 44 -6.74 13.58 -4.67
C LEU A 44 -6.71 12.80 -3.35
N PHE A 45 -5.52 12.35 -2.93
CA PHE A 45 -5.32 11.59 -1.69
C PHE A 45 -5.75 12.39 -0.46
N THR A 46 -5.47 13.69 -0.47
CA THR A 46 -5.80 14.56 0.64
C THR A 46 -7.24 15.07 0.56
N THR A 47 -7.74 15.52 -0.58
CA THR A 47 -9.06 16.18 -0.65
C THR A 47 -10.25 15.22 -0.72
N SER A 48 -10.08 14.01 -1.24
CA SER A 48 -11.16 13.02 -1.32
C SER A 48 -11.32 12.25 -0.01
N ALA A 49 -12.45 12.41 0.67
CA ALA A 49 -12.74 11.70 1.92
C ALA A 49 -12.70 10.18 1.77
N ALA A 50 -13.17 9.65 0.63
CA ALA A 50 -13.15 8.23 0.33
C ALA A 50 -11.71 7.70 0.17
N VAL A 51 -10.88 8.42 -0.58
CA VAL A 51 -9.47 8.03 -0.79
C VAL A 51 -8.69 8.16 0.52
N ARG A 52 -8.88 9.25 1.26
CA ARG A 52 -8.24 9.47 2.56
C ARG A 52 -8.58 8.36 3.55
N ALA A 53 -9.84 7.89 3.57
CA ALA A 53 -10.27 6.78 4.41
C ALA A 53 -9.66 5.44 3.97
N ALA A 54 -9.52 5.20 2.67
CA ALA A 54 -8.92 3.97 2.14
C ALA A 54 -7.39 3.91 2.33
N PHE A 55 -6.71 5.07 2.29
CA PHE A 55 -5.26 5.17 2.25
C PHE A 55 -4.63 5.84 3.47
N HIS A 56 -5.34 5.96 4.61
CA HIS A 56 -4.82 6.48 5.88
C HIS A 56 -3.76 7.58 5.68
N VAL A 57 -4.17 8.68 5.03
CA VAL A 57 -3.21 9.70 4.58
C VAL A 57 -2.78 10.55 5.78
N HIS A 58 -1.47 10.68 5.98
CA HIS A 58 -0.87 11.41 7.08
C HIS A 58 0.21 12.36 6.54
N GLU A 59 0.08 13.65 6.86
CA GLU A 59 1.19 14.60 6.75
C GLU A 59 1.89 14.65 8.11
N ALA A 60 3.12 14.15 8.16
CA ALA A 60 3.95 14.18 9.36
C ALA A 60 5.34 14.69 8.98
N MET A 61 5.81 15.74 9.68
CA MET A 61 7.17 16.27 9.55
C MET A 61 7.57 16.59 8.09
N GLU A 62 6.71 17.31 7.37
CA GLU A 62 6.93 17.72 5.96
C GLU A 62 7.02 16.55 4.96
N GLN A 63 6.73 15.31 5.38
CA GLN A 63 6.70 14.15 4.50
C GLN A 63 5.26 13.75 4.18
N ARG A 64 5.01 13.51 2.88
CA ARG A 64 3.74 13.03 2.33
C ARG A 64 3.67 11.52 2.52
N ARG A 65 2.85 11.05 3.46
CA ARG A 65 2.77 9.62 3.78
C ARG A 65 1.35 9.13 3.66
N PHE A 66 1.22 7.88 3.29
CA PHE A 66 -0.07 7.19 3.21
C PHE A 66 0.12 5.72 3.54
N ALA A 67 -0.95 5.09 3.98
CA ALA A 67 -0.89 3.69 4.36
C ALA A 67 -2.16 2.95 3.96
N TRP A 68 -2.03 1.71 3.53
CA TRP A 68 -3.19 0.91 3.16
C TRP A 68 -3.16 -0.46 3.84
N PRO A 69 -4.32 -1.06 4.11
CA PRO A 69 -4.39 -2.38 4.69
C PRO A 69 -3.78 -3.41 3.74
N VAL A 70 -2.86 -4.22 4.26
CA VAL A 70 -2.26 -5.37 3.56
C VAL A 70 -2.35 -6.62 4.42
N VAL A 71 -2.45 -7.77 3.75
CA VAL A 71 -2.34 -9.07 4.40
C VAL A 71 -0.93 -9.59 4.16
N VAL A 72 -0.15 -9.77 5.22
CA VAL A 72 1.15 -10.44 5.12
C VAL A 72 0.93 -11.94 5.27
N ILE A 73 1.48 -12.69 4.31
CA ILE A 73 1.49 -14.16 4.36
C ILE A 73 2.93 -14.64 4.47
N ALA A 74 3.19 -15.35 5.56
CA ALA A 74 4.37 -16.19 5.66
C ALA A 74 4.00 -17.59 5.14
N GLY A 75 4.68 -18.00 4.07
CA GLY A 75 4.66 -19.37 3.58
C GLY A 75 6.10 -19.91 3.55
N VAL A 76 6.24 -21.20 3.80
CA VAL A 76 7.51 -21.91 3.62
C VAL A 76 7.44 -22.62 2.27
N ALA A 77 8.45 -22.45 1.43
CA ALA A 77 8.61 -23.33 0.27
C ALA A 77 8.91 -24.74 0.81
N PRO A 78 8.17 -25.78 0.39
CA PRO A 78 8.41 -27.13 0.85
C PRO A 78 9.80 -27.64 0.46
#